data_AF-A0A956DVI2-F1
#
_entry.id   AF-A0A956DVI2-F1
#
_cell.length_a   1.000
_cell.length_b   1.000
_cell.length_c   1.000
_cell.angle_alpha   90.00
_cell.angle_beta   90.00
_cell.angle_gamma   90.00
#
_symmetry.space_group_name_H-M   'P 1'
#
loop_
_entity.id
_entity.type
_entity.pdbx_description
1 polymer ?
#
loop_
_entity_poly.entity_id
_entity_poly.type
_entity_poly.pdbx_seq_one_letter_code
_entity_poly.pdbx_strand_id
1 'polypeptide(L)'
;MVLEVMMNASFSLAVLSGNGSGAAIAATCLVLLAALHSALGERLILRPLFADGRWSSDLPRGATQSILRGAWHLTSLFWLGLAATFSGLSLTVATAIACLAAGAMILVGLRSHLAWPLFLLAGLASLDAGRQLPSVVVYGLVGTAALIAVFVAGAHLYWAAGGRRGASRAVPTRDDGAPLFAPGPLACAAVALALTTFAGLLLWVALGAPPWWPRVGLGLGLLVLILRAVGDGRYLGFSKADHRSAFARADDALFTPLVVTLAFGALAAFRLAAS
;
A
#
# COMPACT_ATOMS: atom_id res chain seq x y z
N MET A 1 -19.66 -21.17 -15.00
CA MET A 1 -19.39 -22.62 -14.82
C MET A 1 -19.18 -23.35 -16.14
N VAL A 2 -20.18 -23.53 -17.02
CA VAL A 2 -19.98 -24.27 -18.30
C VAL A 2 -18.99 -23.58 -19.25
N LEU A 3 -19.09 -22.25 -19.43
CA LEU A 3 -18.13 -21.46 -20.22
C LEU A 3 -16.70 -21.46 -19.64
N GLU A 4 -16.57 -21.52 -18.32
CA GLU A 4 -15.30 -21.55 -17.59
C GLU A 4 -14.61 -22.91 -17.72
N VAL A 5 -15.39 -23.99 -17.64
CA VAL A 5 -14.94 -25.36 -17.89
C VAL A 5 -14.55 -25.53 -19.36
N MET A 6 -15.31 -24.93 -20.29
CA MET A 6 -14.98 -24.97 -21.72
C MET A 6 -13.72 -24.14 -22.05
N MET A 7 -13.50 -22.99 -21.41
CA MET A 7 -12.26 -22.22 -21.55
C MET A 7 -11.05 -22.97 -20.99
N ASN A 8 -11.17 -23.58 -19.81
CA ASN A 8 -10.10 -24.38 -19.21
C ASN A 8 -9.82 -25.65 -20.02
N ALA A 9 -10.84 -26.29 -20.59
CA ALA A 9 -10.67 -27.45 -21.46
C ALA A 9 -10.02 -27.07 -22.80
N SER A 10 -10.36 -25.91 -23.36
CA SER A 10 -9.74 -25.36 -24.58
C SER A 10 -8.26 -25.00 -24.34
N PHE A 11 -7.94 -24.48 -23.15
CA PHE A 11 -6.58 -24.20 -22.73
C PHE A 11 -5.75 -25.49 -22.56
N SER A 12 -6.31 -26.52 -21.91
CA SER A 12 -5.66 -27.84 -21.81
C SER A 12 -5.48 -28.55 -23.16
N LEU A 13 -6.43 -28.40 -24.10
CA LEU A 13 -6.31 -28.96 -25.44
C LEU A 13 -5.26 -28.23 -26.29
N ALA A 14 -5.11 -26.90 -26.14
CA ALA A 14 -4.09 -26.13 -26.85
C ALA A 14 -2.65 -26.47 -26.41
N VAL A 15 -2.45 -26.83 -25.14
CA VAL A 15 -1.15 -27.31 -24.62
C VAL A 15 -0.76 -28.65 -25.27
N LEU A 16 -1.73 -29.51 -25.61
CA LEU A 16 -1.50 -30.81 -26.22
C LEU A 16 -1.48 -30.80 -27.77
N SER A 17 -1.96 -29.74 -28.42
CA SER A 17 -2.15 -29.69 -29.89
C SER A 17 -1.09 -28.90 -30.67
N GLY A 18 0.08 -28.60 -30.09
CA GLY A 18 1.16 -27.85 -30.75
C GLY A 18 1.15 -26.33 -30.54
N ASN A 19 0.05 -25.77 -30.01
CA ASN A 19 -0.03 -24.37 -29.55
C ASN A 19 0.72 -24.11 -28.23
N GLY A 20 1.05 -25.17 -27.48
CA GLY A 20 1.88 -25.10 -26.27
C GLY A 20 3.32 -24.63 -26.51
N SER A 21 3.83 -24.73 -27.74
CA SER A 21 5.20 -24.31 -28.08
C SER A 21 5.40 -22.80 -27.95
N GLY A 22 4.50 -21.99 -28.49
CA GLY A 22 4.60 -20.52 -28.45
C GLY A 22 4.47 -19.95 -27.04
N ALA A 23 3.51 -20.44 -26.24
CA ALA A 23 3.35 -20.03 -24.86
C ALA A 23 4.56 -20.44 -23.99
N ALA A 24 5.09 -21.66 -24.19
CA ALA A 24 6.30 -22.11 -23.48
C ALA A 24 7.54 -21.28 -23.87
N ILE A 25 7.70 -20.94 -25.16
CA ILE A 25 8.77 -20.06 -25.63
C ILE A 25 8.62 -18.68 -24.98
N ALA A 26 7.43 -18.07 -25.02
CA ALA A 26 7.17 -16.77 -24.42
C ALA A 26 7.47 -16.75 -22.91
N ALA A 27 6.97 -17.75 -22.17
CA ALA A 27 7.24 -17.90 -20.74
C ALA A 27 8.75 -18.03 -20.45
N THR A 28 9.45 -18.87 -21.21
CA THR A 28 10.91 -19.06 -21.08
C THR A 28 11.66 -17.77 -21.37
N CYS A 29 11.33 -17.07 -22.45
CA CYS A 29 11.94 -15.78 -22.79
C CYS A 29 11.71 -14.74 -21.70
N LEU A 30 10.50 -14.64 -21.15
CA LEU A 30 10.19 -13.70 -20.07
C LEU A 30 10.93 -14.02 -18.77
N VAL A 31 11.08 -15.30 -18.41
CA VAL A 31 11.88 -15.73 -17.26
C VAL A 31 13.35 -15.37 -17.46
N LEU A 32 13.91 -15.68 -18.65
CA LEU A 32 15.29 -15.34 -18.98
C LEU A 32 15.52 -13.82 -18.97
N LEU A 33 14.61 -13.05 -19.58
CA LEU A 33 14.65 -11.59 -19.54
C LEU A 33 14.60 -11.07 -18.10
N ALA A 34 13.70 -11.59 -17.26
CA ALA A 34 13.61 -11.19 -15.86
C ALA A 34 14.90 -11.46 -15.09
N ALA A 35 15.48 -12.65 -15.25
CA ALA A 35 16.72 -13.04 -14.59
C ALA A 35 17.92 -12.22 -15.10
N LEU A 36 18.09 -12.09 -16.41
CA LEU A 36 19.18 -11.35 -17.03
C LEU A 36 19.08 -9.85 -16.72
N HIS A 37 17.90 -9.24 -16.86
CA HIS A 37 17.70 -7.83 -16.53
C HIS A 37 18.02 -7.57 -15.06
N SER A 38 17.47 -8.37 -14.13
CA SER A 38 17.72 -8.22 -12.70
C SER A 38 19.21 -8.37 -12.35
N ALA A 39 19.87 -9.42 -12.86
CA ALA A 39 21.24 -9.75 -12.51
C ALA A 39 22.27 -8.83 -13.20
N LEU A 40 22.15 -8.62 -14.51
CA LEU A 40 23.10 -7.82 -15.28
C LEU A 40 22.97 -6.35 -14.92
N GLY A 41 21.77 -5.82 -14.74
CA GLY A 41 21.61 -4.43 -14.35
C GLY A 41 22.15 -4.13 -12.96
N GLU A 42 21.89 -5.01 -11.98
CA GLU A 42 22.48 -4.87 -10.64
C GLU A 42 24.01 -4.89 -10.69
N ARG A 43 24.60 -5.84 -11.43
CA ARG A 43 26.07 -6.04 -11.46
C ARG A 43 26.81 -5.03 -12.32
N LEU A 44 26.26 -4.66 -13.47
CA LEU A 44 26.95 -3.88 -14.50
C LEU A 44 26.55 -2.40 -14.50
N ILE A 45 25.37 -2.06 -13.98
CA ILE A 45 24.87 -0.68 -13.99
C ILE A 45 24.76 -0.12 -12.58
N LEU A 46 23.91 -0.71 -11.74
CA LEU A 46 23.56 -0.12 -10.44
C LEU A 46 24.75 -0.15 -9.47
N ARG A 47 25.40 -1.30 -9.27
CA ARG A 47 26.56 -1.38 -8.36
C ARG A 47 27.72 -0.46 -8.79
N PRO A 48 28.17 -0.45 -10.05
CA PRO A 48 29.22 0.47 -10.49
C PRO A 48 28.81 1.93 -10.35
N LEU A 49 27.58 2.29 -10.74
CA LEU A 49 27.05 3.65 -10.62
C LEU A 49 27.09 4.13 -9.16
N PHE A 50 26.66 3.29 -8.22
CA PHE A 50 26.65 3.64 -6.81
C PHE A 50 28.05 3.68 -6.19
N ALA A 51 28.98 2.88 -6.70
CA ALA A 51 30.38 2.87 -6.27
C ALA A 51 31.16 4.08 -6.78
N ASP A 52 30.94 4.53 -8.02
CA ASP A 52 31.64 5.68 -8.62
C ASP A 52 31.27 6.99 -7.91
N GLY A 53 30.02 7.13 -7.47
CA GLY A 53 29.59 8.26 -6.63
C GLY A 53 29.56 9.63 -7.31
N ARG A 54 29.91 9.72 -8.61
CA ARG A 54 29.88 10.94 -9.44
C ARG A 54 28.50 11.32 -9.96
N TRP A 55 27.45 10.85 -9.31
CA TRP A 55 26.06 11.21 -9.62
C TRP A 55 25.49 12.13 -8.55
N SER A 56 24.57 12.99 -8.95
CA SER A 56 23.83 13.89 -8.08
C SER A 56 22.33 13.68 -8.26
N SER A 57 21.58 13.90 -7.19
CA SER A 57 20.12 13.89 -7.18
C SER A 57 19.63 14.84 -6.10
N ASP A 58 18.48 15.46 -6.32
CA ASP A 58 17.85 16.30 -5.30
C ASP A 58 17.33 15.48 -4.10
N LEU A 59 17.14 14.16 -4.30
CA LEU A 59 16.77 13.22 -3.26
C LEU A 59 17.97 12.72 -2.44
N PRO A 60 17.77 12.32 -1.17
CA PRO A 60 18.80 11.69 -0.36
C PRO A 60 19.37 10.44 -1.04
N ARG A 61 20.71 10.29 -1.04
CA ARG A 61 21.40 9.20 -1.78
C ARG A 61 20.83 7.81 -1.53
N GLY A 62 20.56 7.45 -0.27
CA GLY A 62 19.98 6.15 0.07
C GLY A 62 18.58 5.95 -0.52
N ALA A 63 17.74 6.98 -0.53
CA ALA A 63 16.43 6.93 -1.16
C ALA A 63 16.55 6.78 -2.68
N THR A 64 17.44 7.56 -3.32
CA THR A 64 17.72 7.44 -4.76
C THR A 64 18.18 6.04 -5.14
N GLN A 65 19.11 5.45 -4.38
CA GLN A 65 19.57 4.08 -4.61
C GLN A 65 18.45 3.04 -4.47
N SER A 66 17.63 3.16 -3.42
CA SER A 66 16.46 2.29 -3.22
C SER A 66 15.44 2.42 -4.35
N ILE A 67 15.16 3.64 -4.83
CA ILE A 67 14.26 3.89 -5.96
C ILE A 67 14.81 3.22 -7.23
N LEU A 68 16.08 3.47 -7.56
CA LEU A 68 16.69 2.92 -8.77
C LEU A 68 16.75 1.39 -8.73
N ARG A 69 17.16 0.80 -7.61
CA ARG A 69 17.11 -0.67 -7.41
C ARG A 69 15.69 -1.20 -7.48
N GLY A 70 14.76 -0.53 -6.82
CA GLY A 70 13.34 -0.89 -6.79
C GLY A 70 12.74 -0.91 -8.18
N ALA A 71 12.86 0.18 -8.94
CA ALA A 71 12.37 0.30 -10.31
C ALA A 71 12.99 -0.77 -11.23
N TRP A 72 14.27 -1.07 -11.03
CA TRP A 72 14.97 -2.10 -11.79
C TRP A 72 14.39 -3.50 -11.53
N HIS A 73 14.31 -3.93 -10.27
CA HIS A 73 13.81 -5.26 -9.93
C HIS A 73 12.29 -5.40 -10.13
N LEU A 74 11.53 -4.30 -10.04
CA LEU A 74 10.10 -4.28 -10.28
C LEU A 74 9.75 -4.74 -11.70
N THR A 75 10.53 -4.33 -12.70
CA THR A 75 10.32 -4.73 -14.10
C THR A 75 10.47 -6.25 -14.27
N SER A 76 11.51 -6.84 -13.67
CA SER A 76 11.70 -8.29 -13.65
C SER A 76 10.54 -9.03 -12.97
N LEU A 77 10.01 -8.49 -11.87
CA LEU A 77 8.86 -9.07 -11.17
C LEU A 77 7.61 -9.12 -12.06
N PHE A 78 7.34 -8.07 -12.84
CA PHE A 78 6.20 -8.06 -13.76
C PHE A 78 6.38 -9.03 -14.94
N TRP A 79 7.59 -9.17 -15.48
CA TRP A 79 7.86 -10.20 -16.49
C TRP A 79 7.68 -11.63 -15.96
N LEU A 80 8.03 -11.90 -14.69
CA LEU A 80 7.73 -13.18 -14.06
C LEU A 80 6.22 -13.40 -13.91
N GLY A 81 5.45 -12.35 -13.58
CA GLY A 81 3.99 -12.41 -13.58
C GLY A 81 3.42 -12.78 -14.95
N LEU A 82 3.89 -12.12 -16.02
CA LEU A 82 3.49 -12.46 -17.39
C LEU A 82 3.90 -13.88 -17.78
N ALA A 83 5.11 -14.33 -17.44
CA ALA A 83 5.53 -15.70 -17.68
C ALA A 83 4.60 -16.72 -17.00
N ALA A 84 4.22 -16.46 -15.75
CA ALA A 84 3.27 -17.30 -15.02
C ALA A 84 1.91 -17.37 -15.72
N THR A 85 1.44 -16.28 -16.33
CA THR A 85 0.18 -16.31 -17.12
C THR A 85 0.30 -17.21 -18.36
N PHE A 86 1.43 -17.18 -19.08
CA PHE A 86 1.69 -18.08 -20.19
C PHE A 86 1.81 -19.55 -19.75
N SER A 87 2.20 -19.79 -18.49
CA SER A 87 2.23 -21.12 -17.87
C SER A 87 0.87 -21.56 -17.29
N GLY A 88 -0.21 -20.81 -17.52
CA GLY A 88 -1.57 -21.19 -17.13
C GLY A 88 -2.07 -20.62 -15.81
N LEU A 89 -1.30 -19.76 -15.14
CA LEU A 89 -1.81 -19.01 -13.99
C LEU A 89 -2.83 -17.97 -14.48
N SER A 90 -3.96 -17.81 -13.78
CA SER A 90 -4.95 -16.81 -14.17
C SER A 90 -4.34 -15.41 -14.13
N LEU A 91 -4.75 -14.55 -15.07
CA LEU A 91 -4.27 -13.16 -15.14
C LEU A 91 -4.50 -12.44 -13.80
N THR A 92 -5.66 -12.64 -13.18
CA THR A 92 -6.00 -12.01 -11.89
C THR A 92 -5.06 -12.43 -10.76
N VAL A 93 -4.69 -13.71 -10.69
CA VAL A 93 -3.78 -14.22 -9.65
C VAL A 93 -2.34 -13.79 -9.93
N ALA A 94 -1.89 -13.86 -11.19
CA ALA A 94 -0.55 -13.41 -11.58
C ALA A 94 -0.35 -11.92 -11.30
N THR A 95 -1.31 -11.07 -11.71
CA THR A 95 -1.32 -9.64 -11.40
C THR A 95 -1.37 -9.39 -9.90
N ALA A 96 -2.18 -10.14 -9.15
CA ALA A 96 -2.23 -10.02 -7.70
C ALA A 96 -0.88 -10.28 -7.04
N ILE A 97 -0.21 -11.39 -7.38
CA ILE A 97 1.10 -11.75 -6.84
C ILE A 97 2.13 -10.67 -7.17
N ALA A 98 2.21 -10.24 -8.43
CA ALA A 98 3.17 -9.21 -8.86
C ALA A 98 2.93 -7.87 -8.13
N CYS A 99 1.68 -7.40 -8.08
CA CYS A 99 1.33 -6.13 -7.43
C CYS A 99 1.48 -6.18 -5.90
N LEU A 100 1.10 -7.27 -5.23
CA LEU A 100 1.30 -7.40 -3.78
C LEU A 100 2.78 -7.47 -3.42
N ALA A 101 3.58 -8.22 -4.18
CA ALA A 101 5.03 -8.29 -3.99
C ALA A 101 5.71 -6.94 -4.25
N ALA A 102 5.30 -6.22 -5.31
CA ALA A 102 5.76 -4.87 -5.60
C ALA A 102 5.44 -3.89 -4.48
N GLY A 103 4.18 -3.89 -4.01
CA GLY A 103 3.73 -3.05 -2.92
C GLY A 103 4.50 -3.33 -1.63
N ALA A 104 4.70 -4.60 -1.28
CA ALA A 104 5.48 -5.00 -0.10
C ALA A 104 6.95 -4.56 -0.21
N MET A 105 7.59 -4.78 -1.36
CA MET A 105 8.98 -4.35 -1.60
C MET A 105 9.16 -2.85 -1.43
N ILE A 106 8.27 -2.04 -2.03
CA ILE A 106 8.34 -0.58 -1.96
C ILE A 106 8.00 -0.09 -0.55
N LEU A 107 7.03 -0.71 0.15
CA LEU A 107 6.73 -0.38 1.54
C LEU A 107 7.94 -0.63 2.46
N VAL A 108 8.70 -1.71 2.24
CA VAL A 108 9.90 -1.98 3.06
C VAL A 108 11.05 -1.04 2.68
N GLY A 109 11.30 -0.82 1.39
CA GLY A 109 12.46 -0.07 0.91
C GLY A 109 12.27 1.46 0.84
N LEU A 110 11.03 1.94 0.72
CA LEU A 110 10.69 3.33 0.43
C LEU A 110 9.25 3.69 0.88
N ARG A 111 9.05 3.72 2.20
CA ARG A 111 7.74 3.99 2.85
C ARG A 111 7.07 5.30 2.44
N SER A 112 7.87 6.28 2.02
CA SER A 112 7.41 7.62 1.63
C SER A 112 6.82 7.70 0.21
N HIS A 113 6.80 6.61 -0.56
CA HIS A 113 6.40 6.65 -1.97
C HIS A 113 4.97 6.15 -2.19
N LEU A 114 4.14 6.93 -2.89
CA LEU A 114 2.74 6.60 -3.18
C LEU A 114 2.53 5.30 -4.00
N ALA A 115 3.58 4.76 -4.61
CA ALA A 115 3.47 3.52 -5.37
C ALA A 115 3.08 2.31 -4.51
N TRP A 116 3.57 2.19 -3.27
CA TRP A 116 3.27 1.00 -2.47
C TRP A 116 1.77 0.83 -2.16
N PRO A 117 0.98 1.85 -1.73
CA PRO A 117 -0.44 1.64 -1.51
C PRO A 117 -1.18 1.36 -2.81
N LEU A 118 -0.79 1.96 -3.93
CA LEU A 118 -1.43 1.74 -5.22
C LEU A 118 -1.21 0.30 -5.72
N PHE A 119 0.01 -0.23 -5.58
CA PHE A 119 0.31 -1.62 -5.91
C PHE A 119 -0.42 -2.60 -4.99
N LEU A 120 -0.47 -2.35 -3.68
CA LEU A 120 -1.24 -3.21 -2.77
C LEU A 120 -2.74 -3.21 -3.11
N LEU A 121 -3.31 -2.04 -3.39
CA LEU A 121 -4.72 -1.90 -3.79
C LEU A 121 -4.99 -2.63 -5.11
N ALA A 122 -4.14 -2.46 -6.12
CA ALA A 122 -4.25 -3.16 -7.39
C ALA A 122 -4.18 -4.69 -7.21
N GLY A 123 -3.31 -5.17 -6.33
CA GLY A 123 -3.19 -6.60 -6.03
C GLY A 123 -4.43 -7.18 -5.37
N LEU A 124 -4.97 -6.50 -4.35
CA LEU A 124 -6.22 -6.90 -3.69
C LEU A 124 -7.43 -6.82 -4.63
N ALA A 125 -7.53 -5.76 -5.42
CA ALA A 125 -8.59 -5.59 -6.41
C ALA A 125 -8.52 -6.67 -7.51
N SER A 126 -7.32 -7.10 -7.90
CA SER A 126 -7.14 -8.20 -8.85
C SER A 126 -7.64 -9.52 -8.29
N LEU A 127 -7.35 -9.84 -7.02
CA LEU A 127 -7.93 -11.02 -6.36
C LEU A 127 -9.45 -10.93 -6.26
N ASP A 128 -10.00 -9.75 -5.97
CA ASP A 128 -11.46 -9.56 -5.87
C ASP A 128 -12.14 -9.73 -7.23
N ALA A 129 -11.56 -9.17 -8.30
CA ALA A 129 -12.06 -9.27 -9.67
C ALA A 129 -12.12 -10.73 -10.15
N GLY A 130 -11.15 -11.56 -9.76
CA GLY A 130 -11.20 -12.99 -10.04
C GLY A 130 -11.99 -13.82 -9.02
N ARG A 131 -12.62 -13.21 -8.01
CA ARG A 131 -13.31 -13.90 -6.91
C ARG A 131 -12.40 -14.85 -6.12
N GLN A 132 -11.11 -14.54 -6.06
CA GLN A 132 -10.10 -15.27 -5.29
C GLN A 132 -9.71 -14.58 -3.99
N LEU A 133 -10.24 -13.37 -3.70
CA LEU A 133 -9.96 -12.66 -2.46
C LEU A 133 -10.65 -13.35 -1.27
N PRO A 134 -9.91 -13.99 -0.34
CA PRO A 134 -10.54 -14.72 0.75
C PRO A 134 -11.22 -13.76 1.73
N SER A 135 -12.45 -14.07 2.16
CA SER A 135 -13.19 -13.21 3.11
C SER A 135 -12.41 -12.98 4.41
N VAL A 136 -11.62 -13.96 4.87
CA VAL A 136 -10.75 -13.82 6.05
C VAL A 136 -9.74 -12.67 5.91
N VAL A 137 -9.22 -12.44 4.70
CA VAL A 137 -8.31 -11.30 4.43
C VAL A 137 -9.09 -9.99 4.56
N VAL A 138 -10.30 -9.93 4.01
CA VAL A 138 -11.14 -8.72 4.06
C VAL A 138 -11.55 -8.39 5.50
N TYR A 139 -12.03 -9.37 6.27
CA TYR A 139 -12.30 -9.20 7.71
C TYR A 139 -11.04 -8.84 8.50
N GLY A 140 -9.90 -9.45 8.15
CA GLY A 140 -8.60 -9.13 8.74
C GLY A 140 -8.22 -7.66 8.56
N LEU A 141 -8.37 -7.11 7.35
CA LEU A 141 -8.11 -5.70 7.07
C LEU A 141 -9.00 -4.77 7.90
N VAL A 142 -10.30 -5.08 8.01
CA VAL A 142 -11.23 -4.32 8.86
C VAL A 142 -10.80 -4.39 10.34
N GLY A 143 -10.53 -5.60 10.84
CA GLY A 143 -10.14 -5.81 12.24
C GLY A 143 -8.83 -5.10 12.58
N THR A 144 -7.81 -5.21 11.73
CA THR A 144 -6.53 -4.50 11.90
C THR A 144 -6.73 -2.99 11.91
N ALA A 145 -7.53 -2.43 10.98
CA ALA A 145 -7.80 -1.00 10.96
C ALA A 145 -8.55 -0.53 12.22
N ALA A 146 -9.56 -1.28 12.68
CA ALA A 146 -10.30 -0.97 13.90
C ALA A 146 -9.39 -0.97 15.14
N LEU A 147 -8.50 -1.97 15.27
CA LEU A 147 -7.53 -2.04 16.37
C LEU A 147 -6.54 -0.87 16.35
N ILE A 148 -6.03 -0.51 15.17
CA ILE A 148 -5.15 0.66 14.99
C ILE A 148 -5.90 1.94 15.38
N ALA A 149 -7.13 2.13 14.92
CA ALA A 149 -7.92 3.32 15.23
C ALA A 149 -8.13 3.47 16.74
N VAL A 150 -8.48 2.39 17.45
CA VAL A 150 -8.65 2.39 18.91
C VAL A 150 -7.32 2.66 19.63
N PHE A 151 -6.22 2.05 19.19
CA PHE A 151 -4.90 2.30 19.77
C PHE A 151 -4.48 3.77 19.62
N VAL A 152 -4.65 4.34 18.42
CA VAL A 152 -4.31 5.76 18.16
C VAL A 152 -5.26 6.69 18.91
N ALA A 153 -6.54 6.34 19.06
CA ALA A 153 -7.47 7.08 19.92
C ALA A 153 -6.98 7.12 21.38
N GLY A 154 -6.49 5.99 21.91
CA GLY A 154 -5.90 5.91 23.24
C GLY A 154 -4.66 6.81 23.41
N ALA A 155 -3.80 6.90 22.39
CA ALA A 155 -2.67 7.84 22.41
C ALA A 155 -3.13 9.30 22.49
N HIS A 156 -4.20 9.66 21.78
CA HIS A 156 -4.77 11.01 21.84
C HIS A 156 -5.45 11.30 23.20
N LEU A 157 -6.14 10.33 23.80
CA LEU A 157 -6.67 10.47 25.17
C LEU A 157 -5.55 10.66 26.19
N TYR A 158 -4.44 9.93 26.05
CA TYR A 158 -3.26 10.11 26.90
C TYR A 158 -2.69 11.52 26.80
N TRP A 159 -2.58 12.08 25.58
CA TRP A 159 -2.14 13.47 25.40
C TRP A 159 -3.17 14.48 25.93
N ALA A 160 -4.47 14.21 25.78
CA ALA A 160 -5.54 15.03 26.36
C ALA A 160 -5.44 15.10 27.89
N ALA A 161 -5.04 14.00 28.54
CA ALA A 161 -4.82 13.91 29.99
C ALA A 161 -3.47 14.50 30.46
N GLY A 162 -2.72 15.19 29.59
CA GLY A 162 -1.43 15.82 29.94
C GLY A 162 -0.19 14.95 29.73
N GLY A 163 -0.35 13.81 29.06
CA GLY A 163 0.77 12.97 28.64
C GLY A 163 1.73 13.68 27.68
N ARG A 164 3.05 13.47 27.84
CA ARG A 164 4.08 14.15 27.02
C ARG A 164 4.88 13.23 26.11
N ARG A 165 4.80 11.91 26.31
CA ARG A 165 5.58 10.94 25.50
C ARG A 165 5.13 10.99 24.05
N GLY A 166 6.08 11.15 23.12
CA GLY A 166 5.84 11.17 21.68
C GLY A 166 5.14 12.44 21.14
N ALA A 167 4.59 13.30 22.01
CA ALA A 167 3.82 14.47 21.60
C ALA A 167 4.65 15.46 20.75
N SER A 168 5.93 15.64 21.09
CA SER A 168 6.83 16.52 20.34
C SER A 168 7.17 16.03 18.93
N ARG A 169 6.92 14.75 18.61
CA ARG A 169 7.08 14.20 17.26
C ARG A 169 5.76 14.15 16.47
N ALA A 170 4.64 14.43 17.13
CA ALA A 170 3.29 14.35 16.55
C ALA A 170 2.83 15.70 15.96
N VAL A 171 3.64 16.75 16.09
CA VAL A 171 3.34 18.10 15.59
C VAL A 171 4.44 18.52 14.59
N PRO A 172 4.06 19.02 13.39
CA PRO A 172 5.01 19.61 12.46
C PRO A 172 5.77 20.79 13.07
N THR A 173 7.01 21.00 12.66
CA THR A 173 7.86 22.12 13.09
C THR A 173 8.15 23.05 11.92
N ARG A 174 8.35 24.34 12.20
CA ARG A 174 8.89 25.33 11.25
C ARG A 174 10.40 25.11 11.05
N ASP A 175 10.97 25.88 10.13
CA ASP A 175 12.39 25.79 9.77
C ASP A 175 13.33 26.17 10.94
N ASP A 176 12.85 27.01 11.87
CA ASP A 176 13.53 27.37 13.12
C ASP A 176 13.40 26.31 14.23
N GLY A 177 12.69 25.21 13.96
CA GLY A 177 12.44 24.13 14.92
C GLY A 177 11.25 24.36 15.85
N ALA A 178 10.58 25.52 15.80
CA ALA A 178 9.41 25.78 16.62
C ALA A 178 8.20 24.95 16.16
N PRO A 179 7.35 24.43 17.07
CA PRO A 179 6.13 23.72 16.69
C PRO A 179 5.17 24.66 15.95
N LEU A 180 4.50 24.13 14.92
CA LEU A 180 3.55 24.92 14.13
C LEU A 180 2.34 25.37 14.96
N PHE A 181 1.92 24.52 15.90
CA PHE A 181 0.84 24.78 16.86
C PHE A 181 1.03 23.92 18.12
N ALA A 182 0.29 24.22 19.19
CA ALA A 182 0.24 23.38 20.39
C ALA A 182 -1.18 22.81 20.53
N PRO A 183 -1.39 21.49 20.35
CA PRO A 183 -2.73 20.91 20.46
C PRO A 183 -3.21 20.97 21.92
N GLY A 184 -4.37 21.59 22.13
CA GLY A 184 -5.03 21.62 23.43
C GLY A 184 -5.72 20.28 23.77
N PRO A 185 -6.04 20.02 25.06
CA PRO A 185 -6.71 18.79 25.49
C PRO A 185 -8.00 18.45 24.73
N LEU A 186 -8.81 19.47 24.44
CA LEU A 186 -10.06 19.32 23.70
C LEU A 186 -9.84 18.85 22.25
N ALA A 187 -8.78 19.35 21.58
CA ALA A 187 -8.45 18.92 20.23
C ALA A 187 -8.02 17.45 20.22
N CYS A 188 -7.18 17.04 21.18
CA CYS A 188 -6.79 15.63 21.34
C CYS A 188 -8.00 14.74 21.65
N ALA A 189 -8.90 15.16 22.55
CA ALA A 189 -10.12 14.42 22.87
C ALA A 189 -11.07 14.29 21.66
N ALA A 190 -11.20 15.34 20.83
CA ALA A 190 -11.99 15.31 19.60
C ALA A 190 -11.43 14.31 18.58
N VAL A 191 -10.11 14.25 18.39
CA VAL A 191 -9.47 13.26 17.50
C VAL A 191 -9.67 11.84 18.03
N ALA A 192 -9.55 11.63 19.34
CA ALA A 192 -9.83 10.33 19.95
C ALA A 192 -11.27 9.89 19.68
N LEU A 193 -12.24 10.78 19.91
CA LEU A 193 -13.65 10.51 19.64
C LEU A 193 -13.90 10.20 18.16
N ALA A 194 -13.29 10.95 17.25
CA ALA A 194 -13.40 10.72 15.81
C ALA A 194 -12.86 9.34 15.41
N LEU A 195 -11.69 8.94 15.92
CA LEU A 195 -11.08 7.64 15.65
C LEU A 195 -11.88 6.48 16.25
N THR A 196 -12.39 6.62 17.48
CA THR A 196 -13.28 5.62 18.10
C THR A 196 -14.59 5.49 17.31
N THR A 197 -15.17 6.60 16.87
CA THR A 197 -16.37 6.61 16.02
C THR A 197 -16.09 5.92 14.68
N PHE A 198 -14.96 6.24 14.05
CA PHE A 198 -14.52 5.60 12.80
C PHE A 198 -14.35 4.08 12.98
N ALA A 199 -13.76 3.61 14.08
CA ALA A 199 -13.65 2.18 14.39
C ALA A 199 -15.02 1.51 14.55
N GLY A 200 -15.98 2.18 15.21
CA GLY A 200 -17.35 1.70 15.34
C GLY A 200 -18.06 1.61 13.98
N LEU A 201 -17.92 2.65 13.14
CA LEU A 201 -18.48 2.68 11.78
C LEU A 201 -17.89 1.59 10.89
N LEU A 202 -16.57 1.37 10.95
CA LEU A 202 -15.88 0.27 10.25
C LEU A 202 -16.52 -1.07 10.56
N LEU A 203 -16.66 -1.40 11.85
CA LEU A 203 -17.21 -2.67 12.31
C LEU A 203 -18.69 -2.81 11.96
N TRP A 204 -19.48 -1.75 12.12
CA TRP A 204 -20.91 -1.79 11.81
C TRP A 204 -21.17 -1.99 10.31
N VAL A 205 -20.42 -1.31 9.44
CA VAL A 205 -20.51 -1.50 7.99
C VAL A 205 -20.04 -2.90 7.57
N ALA A 206 -18.99 -3.43 8.21
CA ALA A 206 -18.43 -4.73 7.83
C ALA A 206 -19.22 -5.95 8.33
N LEU A 207 -19.85 -5.87 9.51
CA LEU A 207 -20.49 -7.01 10.17
C LEU A 207 -22.03 -6.98 10.13
N GLY A 208 -22.62 -5.85 9.73
CA GLY A 208 -24.07 -5.66 9.78
C GLY A 208 -24.65 -5.13 8.47
N ALA A 209 -25.97 -4.91 8.50
CA ALA A 209 -26.71 -4.21 7.46
C ALA A 209 -27.13 -2.83 7.97
N PRO A 210 -26.19 -1.87 8.12
CA PRO A 210 -26.54 -0.54 8.61
C PRO A 210 -27.51 0.17 7.65
N PRO A 211 -28.27 1.18 8.14
CA PRO A 211 -28.93 2.15 7.27
C PRO A 211 -27.91 2.92 6.40
N TRP A 212 -28.34 3.90 5.62
CA TRP A 212 -27.44 4.60 4.69
C TRP A 212 -26.40 5.50 5.40
N TRP A 213 -26.73 6.06 6.57
CA TRP A 213 -25.89 7.08 7.22
C TRP A 213 -24.53 6.57 7.76
N PRO A 214 -24.36 5.34 8.28
CA PRO A 214 -23.04 4.85 8.69
C PRO A 214 -22.10 4.68 7.50
N ARG A 215 -22.64 4.32 6.33
CA ARG A 215 -21.86 4.23 5.08
C ARG A 215 -21.37 5.61 4.65
N VAL A 216 -22.22 6.64 4.77
CA VAL A 216 -21.82 8.04 4.50
C VAL A 216 -20.75 8.49 5.49
N GLY A 217 -20.94 8.25 6.80
CA GLY A 217 -19.95 8.58 7.82
C GLY A 217 -18.59 7.91 7.59
N LEU A 218 -18.59 6.61 7.26
CA LEU A 218 -17.37 5.88 6.91
C LEU A 218 -16.72 6.44 5.63
N GLY A 219 -17.53 6.79 4.63
CA GLY A 219 -17.07 7.38 3.37
C GLY A 219 -16.40 8.74 3.56
N LEU A 220 -16.97 9.60 4.43
CA LEU A 220 -16.34 10.87 4.82
C LEU A 220 -15.03 10.63 5.58
N GLY A 221 -14.99 9.65 6.48
CA GLY A 221 -13.76 9.26 7.17
C GLY A 221 -12.68 8.77 6.19
N LEU A 222 -13.04 7.93 5.22
CA LEU A 222 -12.15 7.49 4.15
C LEU A 222 -11.62 8.68 3.33
N LEU A 223 -12.48 9.63 2.95
CA LEU A 223 -12.07 10.83 2.23
C LEU A 223 -11.03 11.63 3.03
N VAL A 224 -11.27 11.85 4.33
CA VAL A 224 -10.32 12.55 5.21
C VAL A 224 -8.99 11.79 5.30
N LEU A 225 -9.01 10.46 5.40
CA LEU A 225 -7.79 9.65 5.43
C LEU A 225 -7.01 9.72 4.11
N ILE A 226 -7.70 9.71 2.97
CA ILE A 226 -7.07 9.88 1.66
C ILE A 226 -6.44 11.26 1.55
N LEU A 227 -7.18 12.33 1.89
CA LEU A 227 -6.64 13.69 1.90
C LEU A 227 -5.44 13.81 2.83
N ARG A 228 -5.48 13.15 3.99
CA ARG A 228 -4.35 13.12 4.93
C ARG A 228 -3.15 12.34 4.40
N ALA A 229 -3.36 11.24 3.67
CA ALA A 229 -2.30 10.45 3.06
C ALA A 229 -1.66 11.21 1.88
N VAL A 230 -2.46 11.88 1.05
CA VAL A 230 -1.97 12.77 -0.02
C VAL A 230 -1.14 13.90 0.60
N GLY A 231 -1.72 14.59 1.58
CA GLY A 231 -1.06 15.62 2.36
C GLY A 231 -1.27 17.05 1.87
N ASP A 232 -0.43 17.96 2.33
CA ASP A 232 -0.58 19.41 2.15
C ASP A 232 0.47 20.04 1.22
N GLY A 233 1.33 19.24 0.60
CA GLY A 233 2.44 19.72 -0.23
C GLY A 233 3.63 20.28 0.56
N ARG A 234 3.60 20.27 1.91
CA ARG A 234 4.65 20.88 2.73
C ARG A 234 5.12 20.00 3.88
N TYR A 235 4.24 19.64 4.82
CA TYR A 235 4.63 19.04 6.10
C TYR A 235 4.28 17.56 6.25
N LEU A 236 3.21 17.09 5.62
CA LEU A 236 2.65 15.77 5.92
C LEU A 236 2.21 15.00 4.66
N GLY A 237 2.10 13.67 4.78
CA GLY A 237 1.63 12.80 3.71
C GLY A 237 2.68 12.56 2.62
N PHE A 238 2.26 11.94 1.52
CA PHE A 238 3.11 11.59 0.38
C PHE A 238 3.60 12.82 -0.41
N SER A 239 2.88 13.95 -0.35
CA SER A 239 3.20 15.18 -1.09
C SER A 239 4.13 16.14 -0.33
N LYS A 240 4.51 15.85 0.91
CA LYS A 240 5.32 16.77 1.73
C LYS A 240 6.67 17.08 1.08
N ALA A 241 7.13 18.31 1.30
CA ALA A 241 8.45 18.78 0.88
C ALA A 241 9.50 18.71 2.01
N ASP A 242 9.08 18.85 3.27
CA ASP A 242 9.95 18.64 4.42
C ASP A 242 10.14 17.14 4.70
N HIS A 243 11.39 16.69 4.67
CA HIS A 243 11.81 15.33 5.04
C HIS A 243 12.81 15.31 6.21
N ARG A 244 13.12 16.48 6.81
CA ARG A 244 14.19 16.64 7.78
C ARG A 244 13.69 16.81 9.22
N SER A 245 12.46 17.26 9.43
CA SER A 245 11.93 17.36 10.80
C SER A 245 11.72 15.99 11.45
N ALA A 246 11.66 15.97 12.79
CA ALA A 246 11.35 14.76 13.53
C ALA A 246 9.94 14.25 13.20
N PHE A 247 8.99 15.17 12.95
CA PHE A 247 7.65 14.87 12.49
C PHE A 247 7.66 14.24 11.09
N ALA A 248 8.34 14.86 10.12
CA ALA A 248 8.36 14.35 8.74
C ALA A 248 8.89 12.91 8.66
N ARG A 249 9.96 12.60 9.40
CA ARG A 249 10.50 11.23 9.51
C ARG A 249 9.53 10.25 10.17
N ALA A 250 8.83 10.68 11.22
CA ALA A 250 7.81 9.86 11.87
C ALA A 250 6.59 9.64 10.97
N ASP A 251 6.25 10.64 10.15
CA ASP A 251 5.18 10.56 9.18
C ASP A 251 5.50 9.57 8.05
N ASP A 252 6.73 9.56 7.54
CA ASP A 252 7.20 8.54 6.57
C ASP A 252 7.24 7.14 7.17
N ALA A 253 7.76 7.01 8.39
CA ALA A 253 8.02 5.70 8.99
C ALA A 253 6.76 5.06 9.57
N LEU A 254 5.80 5.85 10.05
CA LEU A 254 4.69 5.36 10.87
C LEU A 254 3.36 6.01 10.53
N PHE A 255 3.23 7.35 10.54
CA PHE A 255 1.89 7.96 10.50
C PHE A 255 1.19 7.75 9.15
N THR A 256 1.87 7.99 8.02
CA THR A 256 1.29 7.77 6.69
C THR A 256 0.96 6.29 6.44
N PRO A 257 1.84 5.31 6.75
CA PRO A 257 1.49 3.89 6.70
C PRO A 257 0.25 3.51 7.55
N LEU A 258 0.10 4.07 8.75
CA LEU A 258 -1.10 3.84 9.58
C LEU A 258 -2.35 4.44 8.92
N VAL A 259 -2.28 5.66 8.41
CA VAL A 259 -3.41 6.32 7.72
C VAL A 259 -3.87 5.52 6.50
N VAL A 260 -2.94 5.01 5.68
CA VAL A 260 -3.28 4.14 4.55
C VAL A 260 -3.91 2.83 5.03
N THR A 261 -3.41 2.23 6.11
CA THR A 261 -3.97 0.99 6.66
C THR A 261 -5.43 1.20 7.12
N LEU A 262 -5.73 2.36 7.73
CA LEU A 262 -7.09 2.75 8.08
C LEU A 262 -7.98 2.92 6.85
N ALA A 263 -7.47 3.54 5.78
CA ALA A 263 -8.19 3.70 4.52
C ALA A 263 -8.50 2.34 3.85
N PHE A 264 -7.55 1.40 3.88
CA PHE A 264 -7.75 0.03 3.39
C PHE A 264 -8.80 -0.72 4.19
N GLY A 265 -8.84 -0.55 5.52
CA GLY A 265 -9.91 -1.08 6.35
C GLY A 265 -11.30 -0.56 5.95
N ALA A 266 -11.42 0.73 5.62
CA ALA A 266 -12.68 1.31 5.16
C ALA A 266 -13.11 0.76 3.79
N LEU A 267 -12.18 0.63 2.84
CA LEU A 267 -12.45 -0.02 1.55
C LEU A 267 -12.88 -1.49 1.73
N ALA A 268 -12.22 -2.22 2.63
CA ALA A 268 -12.57 -3.60 2.96
C ALA A 268 -14.00 -3.71 3.56
N ALA A 269 -14.36 -2.79 4.45
CA ALA A 269 -15.71 -2.74 5.02
C ALA A 269 -16.77 -2.46 3.93
N PHE A 270 -16.52 -1.53 3.00
CA PHE A 270 -17.42 -1.30 1.87
C PHE A 270 -17.56 -2.53 0.98
N ARG A 271 -16.47 -3.25 0.74
CA ARG A 271 -16.48 -4.48 -0.05
C ARG A 271 -17.34 -5.57 0.60
N LEU A 272 -17.29 -5.73 1.92
CA LEU A 272 -18.14 -6.68 2.66
C LEU A 272 -19.61 -6.27 2.61
N ALA A 273 -19.91 -4.98 2.73
CA ALA A 273 -21.28 -4.46 2.66
C ALA A 273 -21.92 -4.57 1.27
N ALA A 274 -21.12 -4.84 0.23
CA ALA A 274 -21.55 -4.99 -1.16
C ALA A 274 -21.66 -6.45 -1.63
N SER A 275 -21.19 -7.43 -0.84
CA SER A 275 -21.42 -8.86 -1.08
C SER A 275 -22.71 -9.35 -0.46
#